data_AF-A0A7K2EZ48-F1
#
_entry.id   AF-A0A7K2EZ48-F1
#
_cell.length_a   1.000
_cell.length_b   1.000
_cell.length_c   1.000
_cell.angle_alpha   90.00
_cell.angle_beta   90.00
_cell.angle_gamma   90.00
#
_symmetry.space_group_name_H-M   'P 1'
#
loop_
_entity.id
_entity.type
_entity.pdbx_description
1 polymer ?
#
loop_
_entity_poly.entity_id
_entity_poly.type
_entity_poly.pdbx_seq_one_letter_code
_entity_poly.pdbx_strand_id
1 'polypeptide(L)'
;MAGPSSPAQSPGGSGTIDVKPSDLWSVSGRVAAQQDFLVRGAKTLLEELGKYPDAGGAGTEAEKFAQAYKKIGNRWLEVWGRSVLSVGGVAVGFTETANAYTKADVAAHPKPGKTAEQRPRPTVIDKAPNFDSVPDIKWGDDDGGDDILRGLMEGIPDIVRDVLQPLCKNVFRIGRVADVHPFPQQHYLNSLCHSWMNVSITASLGADQLTQAVGAITNHQQADWEGAMRTFCSALWGGTAWGQQRYGYQWGQTANSGPGTPRVPTGSEPVLAVLKDTADSIATILREYAEAAVDLNRDVADELQRAMLKAAKEIIEDLAKPKESQEHPRHRHLRDRQGRGPDPVVRRQDGIEHRHEQAERDRRQVHRHPGRLDHPYGGAA
;
A
#
# COMPACT_ATOMS: atom_id res chain seq x y z
N MET A 1 29.72 -56.92 39.56
CA MET A 1 28.52 -57.64 39.12
C MET A 1 27.34 -56.68 39.21
N ALA A 2 27.14 -55.86 38.17
CA ALA A 2 25.97 -54.99 38.07
C ALA A 2 24.85 -55.81 37.40
N GLY A 3 23.71 -55.95 38.07
CA GLY A 3 22.55 -56.66 37.52
C GLY A 3 21.98 -55.97 36.29
N PRO A 4 21.22 -56.69 35.44
CA PRO A 4 20.65 -56.13 34.23
C PRO A 4 19.65 -55.03 34.58
N SER A 5 19.94 -53.80 34.18
CA SER A 5 19.02 -52.68 34.24
C SER A 5 17.84 -52.96 33.32
N SER A 6 16.66 -53.14 33.92
CA SER A 6 15.38 -53.18 33.21
C SER A 6 15.25 -51.98 32.26
N PRO A 7 14.69 -52.17 31.05
CA PRO A 7 14.43 -51.06 30.15
C PRO A 7 13.51 -50.04 30.84
N ALA A 8 13.81 -48.76 30.68
CA ALA A 8 13.01 -47.67 31.21
C ALA A 8 11.54 -47.87 30.82
N GLN A 9 10.69 -48.10 31.82
CA GLN A 9 9.25 -48.14 31.65
C GLN A 9 8.80 -46.78 31.12
N SER A 10 8.13 -46.78 29.96
CA SER A 10 7.46 -45.60 29.43
C SER A 10 6.58 -44.98 30.53
N PRO A 11 6.67 -43.67 30.80
CA PRO A 11 5.84 -43.02 31.80
C PRO A 11 4.38 -43.26 31.43
N GLY A 12 3.64 -43.97 32.28
CA GLY A 12 2.21 -44.14 32.15
C GLY A 12 1.53 -42.78 32.24
N GLY A 13 0.86 -42.38 31.16
CA GLY A 13 0.06 -41.17 31.05
C GLY A 13 -0.80 -41.26 29.80
N SER A 14 -2.08 -40.94 29.93
CA SER A 14 -3.16 -41.14 28.95
C SER A 14 -3.02 -40.33 27.64
N GLY A 15 -2.00 -40.57 26.83
CA GLY A 15 -1.75 -39.76 25.64
C GLY A 15 -0.82 -40.41 24.63
N THR A 16 -1.27 -41.47 23.96
CA THR A 16 -0.60 -41.93 22.74
C THR A 16 -1.17 -41.15 21.57
N ILE A 17 -0.52 -40.04 21.22
CA ILE A 17 -0.76 -39.41 19.92
C ILE A 17 0.12 -40.16 18.93
N ASP A 18 -0.51 -41.08 18.21
CA ASP A 18 0.14 -41.82 17.12
C ASP A 18 0.06 -40.96 15.85
N VAL A 19 0.90 -39.91 15.77
CA VAL A 19 1.11 -39.19 14.50
C VAL A 19 1.81 -40.15 13.55
N LYS A 20 1.09 -40.64 12.54
CA LYS A 20 1.64 -41.60 11.59
C LYS A 20 2.41 -40.87 10.49
N PRO A 21 3.43 -41.51 9.90
CA PRO A 21 4.07 -41.00 8.68
C PRO A 21 3.06 -40.66 7.56
N SER A 22 1.97 -41.42 7.45
CA SER A 22 0.86 -41.14 6.53
C SER A 22 0.20 -39.78 6.73
N ASP A 23 0.07 -39.34 7.98
CA ASP A 23 -0.58 -38.08 8.31
C ASP A 23 0.35 -36.92 7.97
N LEU A 24 1.64 -37.05 8.25
CA LEU A 24 2.67 -36.08 7.88
C LEU A 24 2.80 -35.93 6.35
N TRP A 25 2.77 -37.02 5.59
CA TRP A 25 2.75 -36.95 4.12
C TRP A 25 1.47 -36.28 3.59
N SER A 26 0.33 -36.48 4.25
CA SER A 26 -0.94 -35.82 3.89
C SER A 26 -0.87 -34.30 4.13
N VAL A 27 -0.36 -33.88 5.30
CA VAL A 27 -0.16 -32.45 5.63
C VAL A 27 0.83 -31.81 4.67
N SER A 28 1.95 -32.48 4.37
CA SER A 28 2.93 -32.04 3.38
C SER A 28 2.29 -31.68 2.04
N GLY A 29 1.45 -32.57 1.49
CA GLY A 29 0.74 -32.32 0.24
C GLY A 29 -0.22 -31.12 0.31
N ARG A 30 -0.96 -30.99 1.42
CA ARG A 30 -1.89 -29.87 1.64
C ARG A 30 -1.17 -28.53 1.75
N VAL A 31 -0.05 -28.49 2.49
CA VAL A 31 0.76 -27.28 2.65
C VAL A 31 1.43 -26.89 1.34
N ALA A 32 1.96 -27.86 0.58
CA ALA A 32 2.56 -27.60 -0.74
C ALA A 32 1.55 -26.95 -1.70
N ALA A 33 0.29 -27.39 -1.68
CA ALA A 33 -0.77 -26.83 -2.53
C ALA A 33 -1.07 -25.34 -2.24
N GLN A 34 -0.76 -24.85 -1.04
CA GLN A 34 -1.00 -23.45 -0.68
C GLN A 34 -0.03 -22.46 -1.36
N GLN A 35 1.13 -22.93 -1.83
CA GLN A 35 2.06 -22.05 -2.55
C GLN A 35 1.44 -21.47 -3.82
N ASP A 36 0.70 -22.28 -4.58
CA ASP A 36 0.06 -21.84 -5.81
C ASP A 36 -1.07 -20.82 -5.54
N PHE A 37 -1.85 -21.02 -4.47
CA PHE A 37 -2.85 -20.06 -4.02
C PHE A 37 -2.22 -18.69 -3.70
N LEU A 38 -1.14 -18.67 -2.91
CA LEU A 38 -0.45 -17.43 -2.55
C LEU A 38 0.20 -16.74 -3.75
N VAL A 39 0.78 -17.51 -4.68
CA VAL A 39 1.36 -16.96 -5.92
C VAL A 39 0.29 -16.31 -6.78
N ARG A 40 -0.86 -16.97 -6.95
CA ARG A 40 -1.99 -16.39 -7.70
C ARG A 40 -2.49 -15.11 -7.05
N GLY A 41 -2.59 -15.07 -5.72
CA GLY A 41 -2.97 -13.85 -4.99
C GLY A 41 -2.14 -12.62 -5.34
N ALA A 42 -0.81 -12.74 -5.30
CA ALA A 42 0.09 -11.63 -5.63
C ALA A 42 0.08 -11.26 -7.13
N LYS A 43 -0.09 -12.25 -8.02
CA LYS A 43 -0.24 -11.98 -9.46
C LYS A 43 -1.53 -11.21 -9.76
N THR A 44 -2.65 -11.66 -9.19
CA THR A 44 -3.93 -10.95 -9.33
C THR A 44 -3.85 -9.53 -8.78
N LEU A 45 -3.17 -9.32 -7.64
CA LEU A 45 -2.89 -7.96 -7.17
C LEU A 45 -2.20 -7.12 -8.26
N LEU A 46 -1.07 -7.59 -8.79
CA LEU A 46 -0.32 -6.84 -9.80
C LEU A 46 -1.12 -6.58 -11.08
N GLU A 47 -1.91 -7.55 -11.53
CA GLU A 47 -2.81 -7.41 -12.66
C GLU A 47 -3.87 -6.32 -12.40
N GLU A 48 -4.48 -6.30 -11.22
CA GLU A 48 -5.47 -5.29 -10.85
C GLU A 48 -4.85 -3.89 -10.67
N LEU A 49 -3.68 -3.80 -10.02
CA LEU A 49 -2.98 -2.53 -9.89
C LEU A 49 -2.57 -1.97 -11.27
N GLY A 50 -2.21 -2.85 -12.21
CA GLY A 50 -1.81 -2.47 -13.57
C GLY A 50 -2.93 -1.86 -14.42
N LYS A 51 -4.19 -2.03 -14.02
CA LYS A 51 -5.35 -1.43 -14.73
C LYS A 51 -5.53 0.06 -14.41
N TYR A 52 -4.95 0.53 -13.31
CA TYR A 52 -5.13 1.89 -12.82
C TYR A 52 -3.78 2.59 -12.63
N PRO A 53 -2.97 2.73 -13.70
CA PRO A 53 -1.76 3.53 -13.62
C PRO A 53 -2.13 5.00 -13.39
N ASP A 54 -1.14 5.75 -12.94
CA ASP A 54 -1.15 7.21 -12.97
C ASP A 54 -2.19 7.94 -12.08
N ALA A 55 -2.56 7.34 -10.95
CA ALA A 55 -3.67 7.81 -10.11
C ALA A 55 -3.36 8.98 -9.14
N GLY A 56 -2.07 9.27 -8.88
CA GLY A 56 -1.63 10.08 -7.73
C GLY A 56 -1.67 11.59 -7.93
N GLY A 57 -1.90 12.10 -9.15
CA GLY A 57 -1.89 13.55 -9.38
C GLY A 57 -0.48 14.18 -9.34
N ALA A 58 -0.41 15.46 -9.70
CA ALA A 58 0.85 16.20 -9.85
C ALA A 58 1.32 16.89 -8.55
N GLY A 59 2.64 17.10 -8.41
CA GLY A 59 3.23 17.93 -7.34
C GLY A 59 4.13 17.16 -6.37
N THR A 60 4.91 17.91 -5.58
CA THR A 60 6.01 17.35 -4.76
C THR A 60 5.56 16.35 -3.71
N GLU A 61 4.42 16.59 -3.04
CA GLU A 61 3.91 15.65 -2.02
C GLU A 61 3.30 14.40 -2.65
N ALA A 62 2.61 14.53 -3.79
CA ALA A 62 2.10 13.41 -4.57
C ALA A 62 3.25 12.52 -5.09
N GLU A 63 4.34 13.13 -5.58
CA GLU A 63 5.54 12.41 -6.00
C GLU A 63 6.21 11.65 -4.85
N LYS A 64 6.35 12.29 -3.68
CA LYS A 64 6.89 11.63 -2.47
C LYS A 64 6.01 10.45 -2.06
N PHE A 65 4.68 10.62 -2.12
CA PHE A 65 3.73 9.55 -1.85
C PHE A 65 3.89 8.39 -2.83
N ALA A 66 3.92 8.66 -4.14
CA ALA A 66 4.09 7.64 -5.17
C ALA A 66 5.40 6.85 -4.99
N GLN A 67 6.50 7.54 -4.68
CA GLN A 67 7.79 6.90 -4.38
C GLN A 67 7.72 6.00 -3.14
N ALA A 68 7.09 6.48 -2.07
CA ALA A 68 6.91 5.69 -0.85
C ALA A 68 6.01 4.47 -1.08
N TYR A 69 4.89 4.67 -1.76
CA TYR A 69 3.95 3.61 -2.16
C TYR A 69 4.66 2.50 -2.94
N LYS A 70 5.41 2.86 -3.98
CA LYS A 70 6.14 1.90 -4.81
C LYS A 70 7.21 1.16 -4.02
N LYS A 71 7.97 1.87 -3.18
CA LYS A 71 9.01 1.27 -2.32
C LYS A 71 8.41 0.27 -1.33
N ILE A 72 7.34 0.64 -0.65
CA ILE A 72 6.67 -0.22 0.34
C ILE A 72 6.01 -1.41 -0.35
N GLY A 73 5.28 -1.18 -1.45
CA GLY A 73 4.63 -2.22 -2.23
C GLY A 73 5.62 -3.25 -2.79
N ASN A 74 6.77 -2.81 -3.31
CA ASN A 74 7.82 -3.73 -3.78
C ASN A 74 8.44 -4.53 -2.64
N ARG A 75 8.65 -3.90 -1.48
CA ARG A 75 9.14 -4.62 -0.30
C ARG A 75 8.11 -5.63 0.21
N TRP A 76 6.84 -5.29 0.14
CA TRP A 76 5.74 -6.19 0.48
C TRP A 76 5.73 -7.42 -0.44
N LEU A 77 5.88 -7.24 -1.76
CA LEU A 77 5.97 -8.35 -2.72
C LEU A 77 7.20 -9.24 -2.48
N GLU A 78 8.34 -8.65 -2.11
CA GLU A 78 9.53 -9.42 -1.75
C GLU A 78 9.28 -10.30 -0.51
N VAL A 79 8.66 -9.74 0.53
CA VAL A 79 8.29 -10.49 1.73
C VAL A 79 7.27 -11.58 1.40
N TRP A 80 6.26 -11.27 0.58
CA TRP A 80 5.28 -12.26 0.11
C TRP A 80 5.95 -13.43 -0.61
N GLY A 81 6.85 -13.17 -1.55
CA GLY A 81 7.60 -14.20 -2.27
C GLY A 81 8.46 -15.08 -1.36
N ARG A 82 9.07 -14.49 -0.32
CA ARG A 82 9.79 -15.25 0.71
C ARG A 82 8.86 -16.09 1.60
N SER A 83 7.65 -15.61 1.88
CA SER A 83 6.63 -16.40 2.60
C SER A 83 6.21 -17.62 1.80
N VAL A 84 6.04 -17.50 0.48
CA VAL A 84 5.77 -18.64 -0.42
C VAL A 84 6.88 -19.68 -0.33
N LEU A 85 8.15 -19.27 -0.31
CA LEU A 85 9.27 -20.19 -0.10
C LEU A 85 9.18 -20.92 1.25
N SER A 86 8.86 -20.18 2.31
CA SER A 86 8.72 -20.75 3.65
C SER A 86 7.68 -21.87 3.66
N VAL A 87 6.51 -21.65 3.05
CA VAL A 87 5.45 -22.68 2.89
C VAL A 87 5.97 -23.94 2.19
N GLY A 88 6.75 -23.79 1.12
CA GLY A 88 7.36 -24.94 0.43
C GLY A 88 8.37 -25.68 1.29
N GLY A 89 9.22 -24.96 2.02
CA GLY A 89 10.18 -25.53 2.96
C GLY A 89 9.50 -26.35 4.07
N VAL A 90 8.38 -25.84 4.60
CA VAL A 90 7.56 -26.54 5.59
C VAL A 90 7.01 -27.85 5.03
N ALA A 91 6.45 -27.84 3.81
CA ALA A 91 5.95 -29.04 3.17
C ALA A 91 7.04 -30.11 2.99
N VAL A 92 8.23 -29.71 2.52
CA VAL A 92 9.38 -30.61 2.41
C VAL A 92 9.77 -31.17 3.78
N GLY A 93 9.82 -30.32 4.81
CA GLY A 93 10.15 -30.72 6.18
C GLY A 93 9.21 -31.79 6.73
N PHE A 94 7.91 -31.71 6.47
CA PHE A 94 6.95 -32.75 6.85
C PHE A 94 7.24 -34.09 6.18
N THR A 95 7.51 -34.11 4.88
CA THR A 95 7.83 -35.36 4.16
C THR A 95 9.15 -35.97 4.63
N GLU A 96 10.17 -35.15 4.87
CA GLU A 96 11.46 -35.62 5.37
C GLU A 96 11.34 -36.20 6.77
N THR A 97 10.58 -35.53 7.63
CA THR A 97 10.29 -36.00 8.99
C THR A 97 9.59 -37.35 8.96
N ALA A 98 8.55 -37.50 8.13
CA ALA A 98 7.84 -38.77 7.94
C ALA A 98 8.77 -39.90 7.44
N ASN A 99 9.61 -39.60 6.45
CA ASN A 99 10.58 -40.55 5.91
C ASN A 99 11.67 -40.94 6.93
N ALA A 100 12.04 -40.03 7.84
CA ALA A 100 12.97 -40.31 8.92
C ALA A 100 12.33 -41.22 9.99
N TYR A 101 11.05 -40.96 10.33
CA TYR A 101 10.29 -41.82 11.26
C TYR A 101 10.21 -43.27 10.78
N THR A 102 9.90 -43.51 9.51
CA THR A 102 9.81 -44.88 8.97
C THR A 102 11.16 -45.59 8.96
N LYS A 103 12.25 -44.87 8.69
CA LYS A 103 13.63 -45.40 8.78
C LYS A 103 13.98 -45.76 10.22
N ALA A 104 13.67 -44.88 11.17
CA ALA A 104 13.92 -45.10 12.58
C ALA A 104 13.12 -46.31 13.10
N ASP A 105 11.85 -46.46 12.73
CA ASP A 105 11.03 -47.63 13.12
C ASP A 105 11.63 -48.94 12.59
N VAL A 106 12.03 -48.99 11.33
CA VAL A 106 12.63 -50.21 10.74
C VAL A 106 14.00 -50.51 11.38
N ALA A 107 14.79 -49.49 11.70
CA ALA A 107 16.07 -49.67 12.37
C ALA A 107 15.91 -50.15 13.83
N ALA A 108 14.89 -49.67 14.54
CA ALA A 108 14.58 -50.10 15.91
C ALA A 108 13.91 -51.48 15.96
N HIS A 109 13.16 -51.84 14.90
CA HIS A 109 12.42 -53.10 14.81
C HIS A 109 12.76 -53.88 13.52
N PRO A 110 14.00 -54.37 13.37
CA PRO A 110 14.44 -55.05 12.16
C PRO A 110 13.64 -56.35 11.95
N LYS A 111 12.88 -56.41 10.86
CA LYS A 111 12.16 -57.62 10.40
C LYS A 111 12.64 -58.01 9.00
N PRO A 112 12.93 -59.31 8.74
CA PRO A 112 13.33 -59.75 7.41
C PRO A 112 12.31 -59.32 6.35
N GLY A 113 12.76 -58.63 5.29
CA GLY A 113 11.92 -58.17 4.19
C GLY A 113 11.09 -56.90 4.44
N LYS A 114 11.10 -56.32 5.65
CA LYS A 114 10.44 -55.02 5.92
C LYS A 114 11.40 -53.88 5.56
N THR A 115 11.11 -53.16 4.48
CA THR A 115 11.82 -51.91 4.12
C THR A 115 11.06 -50.69 4.63
N ALA A 116 11.78 -49.62 4.95
CA ALA A 116 11.15 -48.36 5.34
C ALA A 116 10.34 -47.78 4.17
N GLU A 117 9.06 -47.46 4.38
CA GLU A 117 8.28 -46.70 3.41
C GLU A 117 8.89 -45.31 3.25
N GLN A 118 9.08 -44.86 2.02
CA GLN A 118 9.61 -43.54 1.69
C GLN A 118 8.73 -42.92 0.63
N ARG A 119 8.42 -41.63 0.77
CA ARG A 119 7.77 -40.84 -0.28
C ARG A 119 8.72 -39.79 -0.85
N PRO A 120 8.61 -39.49 -2.15
CA PRO A 120 9.36 -38.37 -2.72
C PRO A 120 8.94 -37.05 -2.06
N ARG A 121 9.86 -36.08 -2.04
CA ARG A 121 9.54 -34.71 -1.62
C ARG A 121 8.39 -34.17 -2.48
N PRO A 122 7.47 -33.38 -1.91
CA PRO A 122 6.42 -32.73 -2.69
C PRO A 122 7.07 -31.80 -3.72
N THR A 123 6.43 -31.65 -4.87
CA THR A 123 6.78 -30.58 -5.81
C THR A 123 6.42 -29.25 -5.16
N VAL A 124 7.43 -28.43 -4.90
CA VAL A 124 7.29 -27.12 -4.26
C VAL A 124 8.00 -26.06 -5.07
N ILE A 125 7.57 -24.82 -4.91
CA ILE A 125 8.31 -23.66 -5.39
C ILE A 125 9.53 -23.48 -4.46
N ASP A 126 10.71 -23.76 -5.00
CA ASP A 126 12.01 -23.76 -4.31
C ASP A 126 12.81 -22.46 -4.51
N LYS A 127 12.37 -21.62 -5.45
CA LYS A 127 12.88 -20.27 -5.69
C LYS A 127 11.79 -19.23 -5.46
N ALA A 128 12.12 -18.14 -4.77
CA ALA A 128 11.18 -17.06 -4.52
C ALA A 128 10.55 -16.62 -5.84
N PRO A 129 9.21 -16.60 -5.95
CA PRO A 129 8.55 -16.06 -7.12
C PRO A 129 9.07 -14.64 -7.37
N ASN A 130 9.52 -14.40 -8.60
CA ASN A 130 9.88 -13.06 -9.02
C ASN A 130 8.60 -12.37 -9.47
N PHE A 131 8.04 -11.55 -8.57
CA PHE A 131 6.92 -10.68 -8.90
C PHE A 131 7.43 -9.42 -9.58
N ASP A 132 6.68 -8.90 -10.54
CA ASP A 132 6.97 -7.59 -11.13
C ASP A 132 6.82 -6.47 -10.08
N SER A 133 7.31 -5.28 -10.41
CA SER A 133 7.16 -4.12 -9.53
C SER A 133 5.69 -3.73 -9.44
N VAL A 134 5.28 -3.25 -8.27
CA VAL A 134 4.05 -2.48 -8.12
C VAL A 134 4.06 -1.33 -9.14
N PRO A 135 2.96 -1.12 -9.90
CA PRO A 135 2.83 -0.01 -10.82
C PRO A 135 3.06 1.32 -10.12
N ASP A 136 3.65 2.26 -10.86
CA ASP A 136 3.80 3.62 -10.37
C ASP A 136 2.44 4.31 -10.38
N ILE A 137 2.12 5.03 -9.32
CA ILE A 137 0.90 5.84 -9.21
C ILE A 137 1.21 7.32 -9.44
N LYS A 138 2.36 7.65 -10.03
CA LYS A 138 2.76 9.01 -10.40
C LYS A 138 1.70 9.72 -11.26
N TRP A 139 1.89 10.98 -11.58
CA TRP A 139 1.07 11.62 -12.61
C TRP A 139 1.47 11.13 -14.01
N GLY A 140 0.47 10.83 -14.85
CA GLY A 140 0.62 10.39 -16.24
C GLY A 140 0.33 11.47 -17.27
N ASP A 141 0.42 11.13 -18.55
CA ASP A 141 0.18 12.05 -19.69
C ASP A 141 -1.32 12.29 -19.99
N ASP A 142 -2.23 11.76 -19.15
CA ASP A 142 -3.67 11.90 -19.33
C ASP A 142 -4.19 13.07 -18.49
N ASP A 143 -4.44 14.19 -19.17
CA ASP A 143 -4.58 15.50 -18.53
C ASP A 143 -5.89 15.69 -17.73
N GLY A 144 -6.85 14.74 -17.80
CA GLY A 144 -8.13 14.76 -17.06
C GLY A 144 -9.04 15.98 -17.30
N GLY A 145 -8.58 16.97 -18.05
CA GLY A 145 -9.18 18.30 -18.13
C GLY A 145 -10.47 18.35 -18.95
N ASP A 146 -10.66 17.41 -19.88
CA ASP A 146 -11.81 17.43 -20.81
C ASP A 146 -13.16 17.13 -20.14
N ASP A 147 -13.18 16.40 -19.02
CA ASP A 147 -14.41 16.16 -18.25
C ASP A 147 -14.76 17.35 -17.35
N ILE A 148 -13.75 17.96 -16.71
CA ILE A 148 -13.91 19.19 -15.92
C ILE A 148 -14.42 20.33 -16.80
N LEU A 149 -13.80 20.52 -17.98
CA LEU A 149 -14.17 21.60 -18.91
C LEU A 149 -15.61 21.46 -19.40
N ARG A 150 -16.09 20.22 -19.55
CA ARG A 150 -17.46 19.91 -19.99
C ARG A 150 -18.47 20.23 -18.90
N GLY A 151 -18.21 19.79 -17.67
CA GLY A 151 -19.06 20.11 -16.51
C GLY A 151 -19.09 21.61 -16.21
N LEU A 152 -17.96 22.31 -16.33
CA LEU A 152 -17.89 23.75 -16.09
C LEU A 152 -18.66 24.61 -17.09
N MET A 153 -18.91 24.10 -18.29
CA MET A 153 -19.66 24.82 -19.32
C MET A 153 -21.16 24.53 -19.27
N GLU A 154 -21.61 23.61 -18.42
CA GLU A 154 -23.05 23.41 -18.17
C GLU A 154 -23.62 24.62 -17.43
N GLY A 155 -24.58 25.31 -18.06
CA GLY A 155 -25.26 26.50 -17.49
C GLY A 155 -24.73 27.85 -17.97
N ILE A 156 -23.69 27.91 -18.81
CA ILE A 156 -23.24 29.13 -19.48
C ILE A 156 -23.98 29.29 -20.83
N PRO A 157 -24.57 30.45 -21.16
CA PRO A 157 -25.23 30.69 -22.45
C PRO A 157 -24.31 30.48 -23.65
N ASP A 158 -24.82 29.91 -24.76
CA ASP A 158 -24.03 29.46 -25.92
C ASP A 158 -23.12 30.56 -26.53
N ILE A 159 -23.62 31.79 -26.68
CA ILE A 159 -22.84 32.93 -27.21
C ILE A 159 -21.61 33.24 -26.35
N VAL A 160 -21.72 33.06 -25.02
CA VAL A 160 -20.63 33.33 -24.08
C VAL A 160 -19.70 32.13 -23.99
N ARG A 161 -20.24 30.92 -24.12
CA ARG A 161 -19.49 29.66 -24.21
C ARG A 161 -18.57 29.66 -25.42
N ASP A 162 -19.01 30.13 -26.58
CA ASP A 162 -18.20 30.21 -27.81
C ASP A 162 -16.97 31.12 -27.67
N VAL A 163 -17.02 32.12 -26.79
CA VAL A 163 -15.89 33.01 -26.48
C VAL A 163 -15.01 32.43 -25.37
N LEU A 164 -15.61 31.91 -24.30
CA LEU A 164 -14.89 31.39 -23.14
C LEU A 164 -14.20 30.05 -23.42
N GLN A 165 -14.79 29.16 -24.21
CA GLN A 165 -14.26 27.83 -24.48
C GLN A 165 -12.86 27.84 -25.13
N PRO A 166 -12.62 28.60 -26.22
CA PRO A 166 -11.27 28.73 -26.78
C PRO A 166 -10.30 29.44 -25.84
N LEU A 167 -10.73 30.41 -25.03
CA LEU A 167 -9.88 31.08 -24.04
C LEU A 167 -9.48 30.13 -22.91
N CYS A 168 -10.41 29.33 -22.41
CA CYS A 168 -10.20 28.34 -21.36
C CYS A 168 -9.29 27.20 -21.83
N LYS A 169 -9.48 26.75 -23.07
CA LYS A 169 -8.65 25.68 -23.65
C LYS A 169 -7.25 26.16 -24.03
N ASN A 170 -7.12 27.34 -24.65
CA ASN A 170 -5.86 27.77 -25.28
C ASN A 170 -5.06 28.81 -24.49
N VAL A 171 -5.72 29.68 -23.72
CA VAL A 171 -5.06 30.78 -22.97
C VAL A 171 -4.86 30.40 -21.51
N PHE A 172 -5.92 29.95 -20.83
CA PHE A 172 -5.83 29.50 -19.43
C PHE A 172 -5.35 28.05 -19.30
N ARG A 173 -5.26 27.31 -20.40
CA ARG A 173 -4.84 25.90 -20.44
C ARG A 173 -5.56 25.04 -19.39
N ILE A 174 -6.86 25.22 -19.24
CA ILE A 174 -7.68 24.41 -18.31
C ILE A 174 -7.73 22.94 -18.79
N GLY A 175 -7.33 22.63 -20.02
CA GLY A 175 -7.04 21.26 -20.45
C GLY A 175 -5.77 20.65 -19.84
N ARG A 176 -4.84 21.46 -19.31
CA ARG A 176 -3.65 21.06 -18.53
C ARG A 176 -3.79 21.48 -17.07
N VAL A 177 -4.92 21.12 -16.45
CA VAL A 177 -5.11 21.32 -15.01
C VAL A 177 -3.92 20.75 -14.22
N ALA A 178 -3.27 19.69 -14.71
CA ALA A 178 -2.03 19.12 -14.19
C ALA A 178 -0.84 20.09 -14.02
N ASP A 179 -0.71 21.13 -14.87
CA ASP A 179 0.41 22.09 -14.79
C ASP A 179 0.22 23.08 -13.63
N VAL A 180 -1.00 23.22 -13.09
CA VAL A 180 -1.37 24.20 -12.06
C VAL A 180 -1.96 23.53 -10.80
N HIS A 181 -2.46 22.30 -10.92
CA HIS A 181 -3.28 21.63 -9.92
C HIS A 181 -3.00 20.11 -9.87
N PRO A 182 -2.76 19.52 -8.68
CA PRO A 182 -2.76 18.07 -8.51
C PRO A 182 -4.15 17.53 -8.85
N PHE A 183 -4.35 16.78 -9.94
CA PHE A 183 -5.65 16.16 -10.24
C PHE A 183 -5.60 14.65 -9.96
N PRO A 184 -5.56 14.22 -8.68
CA PRO A 184 -5.59 12.80 -8.35
C PRO A 184 -6.88 12.15 -8.83
N GLN A 185 -6.75 10.97 -9.47
CA GLN A 185 -7.88 10.24 -10.01
C GLN A 185 -8.55 9.41 -8.90
N GLN A 186 -9.55 10.01 -8.24
CA GLN A 186 -10.26 9.41 -7.09
C GLN A 186 -10.76 7.98 -7.34
N HIS A 187 -11.30 7.69 -8.53
CA HIS A 187 -11.84 6.37 -8.86
C HIS A 187 -10.74 5.31 -9.00
N TYR A 188 -9.57 5.72 -9.50
CA TYR A 188 -8.42 4.84 -9.65
C TYR A 188 -7.81 4.58 -8.27
N LEU A 189 -7.62 5.61 -7.45
CA LEU A 189 -7.16 5.47 -6.06
C LEU A 189 -8.07 4.55 -5.24
N ASN A 190 -9.39 4.69 -5.38
CA ASN A 190 -10.35 3.80 -4.72
C ASN A 190 -10.29 2.36 -5.24
N SER A 191 -10.06 2.18 -6.54
CA SER A 191 -9.91 0.83 -7.13
C SER A 191 -8.61 0.16 -6.65
N LEU A 192 -7.50 0.91 -6.58
CA LEU A 192 -6.24 0.45 -6.01
C LEU A 192 -6.42 0.05 -4.53
N CYS A 193 -7.17 0.83 -3.75
CA CYS A 193 -7.54 0.49 -2.37
C CYS A 193 -8.22 -0.89 -2.30
N HIS A 194 -9.24 -1.14 -3.12
CA HIS A 194 -9.91 -2.44 -3.15
C HIS A 194 -8.97 -3.59 -3.54
N SER A 195 -8.04 -3.37 -4.49
CA SER A 195 -7.05 -4.38 -4.86
C SER A 195 -6.14 -4.77 -3.68
N TRP A 196 -5.68 -3.79 -2.90
CA TRP A 196 -4.88 -4.03 -1.69
C TRP A 196 -5.69 -4.72 -0.59
N MET A 197 -6.97 -4.36 -0.42
CA MET A 197 -7.85 -5.06 0.53
C MET A 197 -8.11 -6.52 0.11
N ASN A 198 -8.25 -6.80 -1.18
CA ASN A 198 -8.45 -8.17 -1.65
C ASN A 198 -7.21 -9.05 -1.41
N VAL A 199 -6.01 -8.50 -1.56
CA VAL A 199 -4.79 -9.27 -1.28
C VAL A 199 -4.56 -9.46 0.22
N SER A 200 -5.02 -8.54 1.08
CA SER A 200 -4.98 -8.75 2.53
C SER A 200 -5.88 -9.91 2.97
N ILE A 201 -7.08 -10.02 2.38
CA ILE A 201 -7.98 -11.16 2.56
C ILE A 201 -7.28 -12.46 2.11
N THR A 202 -6.56 -12.42 1.00
CA THR A 202 -5.81 -13.59 0.50
C THR A 202 -4.74 -14.04 1.50
N ALA A 203 -4.04 -13.10 2.15
CA ALA A 203 -3.06 -13.40 3.19
C ALA A 203 -3.71 -14.11 4.38
N SER A 204 -4.86 -13.60 4.82
CA SER A 204 -5.65 -14.18 5.93
C SER A 204 -6.16 -15.58 5.58
N LEU A 205 -6.71 -15.78 4.39
CA LEU A 205 -7.20 -17.08 3.95
C LEU A 205 -6.07 -18.10 3.78
N GLY A 206 -4.89 -17.65 3.35
CA GLY A 206 -3.70 -18.48 3.29
C GLY A 206 -3.29 -18.95 4.69
N ALA A 207 -3.28 -18.05 5.66
CA ALA A 207 -3.01 -18.36 7.06
C ALA A 207 -4.00 -19.41 7.61
N ASP A 208 -5.30 -19.18 7.44
CA ASP A 208 -6.33 -20.09 7.91
C ASP A 208 -6.19 -21.49 7.31
N GLN A 209 -5.90 -21.59 6.00
CA GLN A 209 -5.71 -22.88 5.33
C GLN A 209 -4.46 -23.62 5.80
N LEU A 210 -3.37 -22.90 6.08
CA LEU A 210 -2.14 -23.46 6.63
C LEU A 210 -2.37 -23.97 8.05
N THR A 211 -3.04 -23.19 8.90
CA THR A 211 -3.47 -23.61 10.23
C THR A 211 -4.39 -24.85 10.17
N GLN A 212 -5.36 -24.91 9.25
CA GLN A 212 -6.23 -26.08 9.07
C GLN A 212 -5.46 -27.32 8.59
N ALA A 213 -4.49 -27.14 7.68
CA ALA A 213 -3.67 -28.23 7.18
C ALA A 213 -2.86 -28.88 8.31
N VAL A 214 -2.23 -28.06 9.17
CA VAL A 214 -1.53 -28.57 10.36
C VAL A 214 -2.53 -29.11 11.38
N GLY A 215 -3.68 -28.45 11.57
CA GLY A 215 -4.82 -28.84 12.43
C GLY A 215 -5.19 -30.32 12.36
N ALA A 216 -5.08 -30.94 11.18
CA ALA A 216 -5.39 -32.35 10.95
C ALA A 216 -4.46 -33.33 11.69
N ILE A 217 -3.23 -32.92 11.97
CA ILE A 217 -2.28 -33.69 12.80
C ILE A 217 -2.27 -33.15 14.22
N THR A 218 -3.30 -32.41 14.66
CA THR A 218 -3.41 -31.81 15.99
C THR A 218 -4.50 -32.47 16.87
N ASN A 219 -4.22 -32.81 18.13
CA ASN A 219 -5.20 -33.17 19.16
C ASN A 219 -5.42 -31.99 20.13
N HIS A 220 -6.59 -31.34 20.01
CA HIS A 220 -6.98 -30.21 20.85
C HIS A 220 -7.47 -30.59 22.26
N GLN A 221 -7.50 -31.88 22.61
CA GLN A 221 -7.97 -32.33 23.93
C GLN A 221 -6.87 -32.42 24.99
N GLN A 222 -5.61 -32.11 24.65
CA GLN A 222 -4.48 -32.12 25.59
C GLN A 222 -3.75 -30.78 25.57
N ALA A 223 -3.80 -30.04 26.68
CA ALA A 223 -3.30 -28.67 26.79
C ALA A 223 -1.79 -28.52 26.50
N ASP A 224 -0.96 -29.44 27.00
CA ASP A 224 0.50 -29.41 26.76
C ASP A 224 0.83 -29.62 25.29
N TRP A 225 0.04 -30.46 24.64
CA TRP A 225 0.24 -30.82 23.26
C TRP A 225 -0.32 -29.76 22.30
N GLU A 226 -1.45 -29.15 22.65
CA GLU A 226 -1.96 -27.94 21.99
C GLU A 226 -0.93 -26.80 22.06
N GLY A 227 -0.26 -26.62 23.21
CA GLY A 227 0.82 -25.64 23.37
C GLY A 227 2.05 -25.95 22.49
N ALA A 228 2.47 -27.22 22.43
CA ALA A 228 3.56 -27.66 21.56
C ALA A 228 3.23 -27.44 20.08
N MET A 229 1.99 -27.72 19.69
CA MET A 229 1.53 -27.55 18.31
C MET A 229 1.38 -26.09 17.91
N ARG A 230 0.91 -25.22 18.82
CA ARG A 230 0.93 -23.77 18.61
C ARG A 230 2.35 -23.22 18.45
N THR A 231 3.29 -23.71 19.27
CA THR A 231 4.71 -23.36 19.15
C THR A 231 5.26 -23.78 17.79
N PHE A 232 4.91 -24.99 17.35
CA PHE A 232 5.30 -25.52 16.05
C PHE A 232 4.70 -24.72 14.89
N CYS A 233 3.38 -24.48 14.86
CA CYS A 233 2.73 -23.65 13.84
C CYS A 233 3.36 -22.26 13.77
N SER A 234 3.61 -21.62 14.91
CA SER A 234 4.32 -20.33 14.92
C SER A 234 5.70 -20.41 14.29
N ALA A 235 6.46 -21.49 14.54
CA ALA A 235 7.77 -21.69 13.93
C ALA A 235 7.71 -21.80 12.41
N LEU A 236 6.70 -22.50 11.89
CA LEU A 236 6.51 -22.68 10.44
C LEU A 236 6.26 -21.34 9.74
N TRP A 237 5.58 -20.41 10.43
CA TRP A 237 5.08 -19.16 9.86
C TRP A 237 5.88 -17.91 10.27
N GLY A 238 7.16 -18.11 10.59
CA GLY A 238 8.14 -17.05 10.82
C GLY A 238 8.28 -16.60 12.27
N GLY A 239 7.61 -17.27 13.21
CA GLY A 239 7.98 -17.23 14.61
C GLY A 239 9.35 -17.87 14.84
N THR A 240 10.02 -17.45 15.92
CA THR A 240 11.31 -18.00 16.32
C THR A 240 11.35 -18.20 17.83
N ALA A 241 12.18 -19.14 18.31
CA ALA A 241 12.31 -19.41 19.75
C ALA A 241 12.91 -18.22 20.55
N TRP A 242 13.69 -17.37 19.88
CA TRP A 242 14.31 -16.16 20.42
C TRP A 242 13.63 -14.86 19.96
N GLY A 243 12.53 -14.98 19.22
CA GLY A 243 11.76 -13.85 18.72
C GLY A 243 11.15 -13.06 19.87
N GLN A 244 11.07 -11.75 19.68
CA GLN A 244 10.50 -10.83 20.66
C GLN A 244 9.31 -10.09 20.06
N GLN A 245 8.38 -9.69 20.93
CA GLN A 245 7.30 -8.81 20.52
C GLN A 245 7.90 -7.50 19.97
N ARG A 246 7.60 -7.20 18.70
CA ARG A 246 8.10 -6.00 18.01
C ARG A 246 7.04 -5.49 17.04
N TYR A 247 6.88 -4.18 17.01
CA TYR A 247 5.92 -3.49 16.15
C TYR A 247 4.48 -4.02 16.29
N GLY A 248 4.07 -4.39 17.52
CA GLY A 248 2.74 -4.96 17.78
C GLY A 248 2.59 -6.45 17.47
N TYR A 249 3.56 -7.07 16.77
CA TYR A 249 3.53 -8.48 16.40
C TYR A 249 4.30 -9.36 17.37
N GLN A 250 3.77 -10.55 17.63
CA GLN A 250 4.46 -11.54 18.45
C GLN A 250 5.26 -12.52 17.58
N TRP A 251 6.59 -12.36 17.59
CA TRP A 251 7.55 -13.18 16.86
C TRP A 251 8.09 -14.35 17.69
N GLY A 252 7.95 -14.30 19.02
CA GLY A 252 8.34 -15.39 19.90
C GLY A 252 7.32 -16.51 19.87
N GLN A 253 7.75 -17.74 19.57
CA GLN A 253 6.87 -18.92 19.57
C GLN A 253 6.84 -19.66 20.91
N THR A 254 7.92 -19.56 21.69
CA THR A 254 8.08 -20.28 22.96
C THR A 254 7.61 -19.41 24.11
N ALA A 255 6.72 -19.96 24.94
CA ALA A 255 6.19 -19.22 26.08
C ALA A 255 7.24 -19.05 27.18
N ASN A 256 7.25 -17.87 27.81
CA ASN A 256 8.08 -17.53 28.97
C ASN A 256 9.60 -17.80 28.78
N SER A 257 10.11 -17.78 27.54
CA SER A 257 11.54 -18.02 27.24
C SER A 257 12.43 -16.77 27.40
N GLY A 258 11.84 -15.61 27.71
CA GLY A 258 12.59 -14.37 27.98
C GLY A 258 11.74 -13.09 27.90
N PRO A 259 12.34 -11.91 28.14
CA PRO A 259 11.64 -10.64 28.10
C PRO A 259 11.10 -10.31 26.70
N GLY A 260 9.78 -10.21 26.54
CA GLY A 260 9.09 -9.94 25.27
C GLY A 260 8.50 -11.18 24.57
N THR A 261 8.65 -12.36 25.18
CA THR A 261 8.07 -13.63 24.71
C THR A 261 6.64 -13.79 25.22
N PRO A 262 5.79 -14.61 24.56
CA PRO A 262 4.40 -14.70 24.96
C PRO A 262 4.25 -15.47 26.28
N ARG A 263 3.17 -15.22 27.02
CA ARG A 263 2.87 -15.96 28.27
C ARG A 263 2.40 -17.39 28.00
N VAL A 264 1.80 -17.63 26.84
CA VAL A 264 1.34 -18.92 26.34
C VAL A 264 1.78 -19.08 24.88
N PRO A 265 1.98 -20.31 24.37
CA PRO A 265 2.27 -20.52 22.96
C PRO A 265 1.18 -19.89 22.09
N THR A 266 1.58 -19.08 21.12
CA THR A 266 0.65 -18.21 20.40
C THR A 266 -0.04 -18.92 19.25
N GLY A 267 0.65 -19.80 18.52
CA GLY A 267 0.15 -20.26 17.21
C GLY A 267 0.06 -19.12 16.20
N SER A 268 0.67 -17.97 16.50
CA SER A 268 0.68 -16.79 15.66
C SER A 268 1.44 -17.04 14.36
N GLU A 269 0.94 -16.45 13.28
CA GLU A 269 1.56 -16.45 11.96
C GLU A 269 2.07 -15.04 11.64
N PRO A 270 3.14 -14.59 12.32
CA PRO A 270 3.50 -13.18 12.36
C PRO A 270 3.80 -12.60 10.97
N VAL A 271 4.35 -13.40 10.05
CA VAL A 271 4.66 -12.93 8.70
C VAL A 271 3.39 -12.68 7.88
N LEU A 272 2.41 -13.58 7.92
CA LEU A 272 1.15 -13.41 7.19
C LEU A 272 0.29 -12.31 7.82
N ALA A 273 0.31 -12.17 9.15
CA ALA A 273 -0.31 -11.04 9.84
C ALA A 273 0.29 -9.70 9.42
N VAL A 274 1.62 -9.58 9.36
CA VAL A 274 2.30 -8.36 8.87
C VAL A 274 1.92 -8.07 7.43
N LEU A 275 1.89 -9.09 6.56
CA LEU A 275 1.51 -8.92 5.15
C LEU A 275 0.07 -8.41 5.02
N LYS A 276 -0.87 -9.02 5.74
CA LYS A 276 -2.27 -8.58 5.79
C LYS A 276 -2.38 -7.13 6.26
N ASP A 277 -1.87 -6.83 7.45
CA ASP A 277 -2.05 -5.52 8.07
C ASP A 277 -1.33 -4.40 7.29
N THR A 278 -0.20 -4.71 6.66
CA THR A 278 0.48 -3.77 5.75
C THR A 278 -0.40 -3.48 4.52
N ALA A 279 -1.01 -4.51 3.92
CA ALA A 279 -1.92 -4.32 2.80
C ALA A 279 -3.19 -3.54 3.20
N ASP A 280 -3.76 -3.82 4.37
CA ASP A 280 -4.88 -3.06 4.95
C ASP A 280 -4.51 -1.59 5.19
N SER A 281 -3.28 -1.33 5.67
CA SER A 281 -2.78 0.03 5.87
C SER A 281 -2.60 0.78 4.56
N ILE A 282 -2.03 0.14 3.53
CA ILE A 282 -1.91 0.72 2.19
C ILE A 282 -3.30 1.04 1.62
N ALA A 283 -4.25 0.10 1.73
CA ALA A 283 -5.62 0.30 1.28
C ALA A 283 -6.28 1.49 1.98
N THR A 284 -6.13 1.58 3.30
CA THR A 284 -6.68 2.69 4.10
C THR A 284 -6.12 4.03 3.65
N ILE A 285 -4.80 4.13 3.47
CA ILE A 285 -4.16 5.37 3.03
C ILE A 285 -4.59 5.75 1.61
N LEU A 286 -4.73 4.78 0.70
CA LEU A 286 -5.25 5.04 -0.65
C LEU A 286 -6.70 5.51 -0.64
N ARG A 287 -7.52 4.99 0.28
CA ARG A 287 -8.91 5.45 0.46
C ARG A 287 -8.96 6.87 1.00
N GLU A 288 -8.17 7.19 2.03
CA GLU A 288 -8.06 8.56 2.55
C GLU A 288 -7.57 9.53 1.46
N TYR A 289 -6.64 9.09 0.61
CA TYR A 289 -6.22 9.88 -0.55
C TYR A 289 -7.35 10.04 -1.58
N ALA A 290 -8.11 8.98 -1.87
CA ALA A 290 -9.27 9.08 -2.76
C ALA A 290 -10.33 10.05 -2.21
N GLU A 291 -10.60 10.02 -0.91
CA GLU A 291 -11.53 10.94 -0.24
C GLU A 291 -11.02 12.39 -0.31
N ALA A 292 -9.74 12.63 -0.02
CA ALA A 292 -9.11 13.94 -0.17
C ALA A 292 -9.14 14.43 -1.63
N ALA A 293 -8.99 13.53 -2.61
CA ALA A 293 -9.12 13.84 -4.03
C ALA A 293 -10.54 14.29 -4.40
N VAL A 294 -11.58 13.67 -3.83
CA VAL A 294 -12.98 14.09 -4.04
C VAL A 294 -13.20 15.52 -3.55
N ASP A 295 -12.79 15.81 -2.31
CA ASP A 295 -12.99 17.13 -1.73
C ASP A 295 -12.21 18.20 -2.49
N LEU A 296 -10.94 17.92 -2.82
CA LEU A 296 -10.09 18.82 -3.59
C LEU A 296 -10.69 19.11 -4.97
N ASN A 297 -11.09 18.06 -5.70
CA ASN A 297 -11.65 18.21 -7.04
C ASN A 297 -12.98 18.97 -7.01
N ARG A 298 -13.82 18.77 -5.98
CA ARG A 298 -15.07 19.51 -5.78
C ARG A 298 -14.80 20.99 -5.53
N ASP A 299 -13.96 21.32 -4.55
CA ASP A 299 -13.70 22.70 -4.15
C ASP A 299 -13.13 23.53 -5.31
N VAL A 300 -12.33 22.88 -6.17
CA VAL A 300 -11.73 23.50 -7.35
C VAL A 300 -12.71 23.66 -8.50
N ALA A 301 -13.57 22.67 -8.73
CA ALA A 301 -14.68 22.81 -9.68
C ALA A 301 -15.59 23.97 -9.27
N ASP A 302 -15.94 24.07 -7.99
CA ASP A 302 -16.81 25.13 -7.45
C ASP A 302 -16.18 26.53 -7.56
N GLU A 303 -14.89 26.67 -7.20
CA GLU A 303 -14.18 27.94 -7.32
C GLU A 303 -14.00 28.34 -8.79
N LEU A 304 -13.66 27.40 -9.66
CA LEU A 304 -13.51 27.66 -11.09
C LEU A 304 -14.85 28.06 -11.72
N GLN A 305 -15.94 27.40 -11.34
CA GLN A 305 -17.30 27.75 -11.79
C GLN A 305 -17.67 29.16 -11.31
N ARG A 306 -17.40 29.49 -10.04
CA ARG A 306 -17.64 30.84 -9.50
C ARG A 306 -16.84 31.91 -10.25
N ALA A 307 -15.56 31.65 -10.52
CA ALA A 307 -14.69 32.56 -11.28
C ALA A 307 -15.19 32.74 -12.73
N MET A 308 -15.59 31.65 -13.40
CA MET A 308 -16.16 31.69 -14.75
C MET A 308 -17.47 32.48 -14.81
N LEU A 309 -18.40 32.24 -13.88
CA LEU A 309 -19.67 32.96 -13.84
C LEU A 309 -19.45 34.45 -13.61
N LYS A 310 -18.47 34.82 -12.77
CA LYS A 310 -18.08 36.22 -12.57
C LYS A 310 -17.54 36.84 -13.86
N ALA A 311 -16.60 36.17 -14.52
CA ALA A 311 -16.04 36.64 -15.80
C ALA A 311 -17.12 36.76 -16.89
N ALA A 312 -18.04 35.80 -16.98
CA ALA A 312 -19.16 35.84 -17.92
C ALA A 312 -20.07 37.06 -17.68
N LYS A 313 -20.38 37.38 -16.41
CA LYS A 313 -21.15 38.57 -16.05
C LYS A 313 -20.42 39.85 -16.47
N GLU A 314 -19.13 39.96 -16.17
CA GLU A 314 -18.30 41.12 -16.56
C GLU A 314 -18.29 41.31 -18.09
N ILE A 315 -18.17 40.22 -18.87
CA ILE A 315 -18.24 40.27 -20.34
C ILE A 315 -19.61 40.72 -20.82
N ILE A 316 -20.70 40.19 -20.25
CA ILE A 316 -22.07 40.58 -20.62
C ILE A 316 -22.31 42.07 -20.31
N GLU A 317 -21.87 42.53 -19.14
CA GLU A 317 -21.97 43.94 -18.75
C GLU A 317 -21.15 44.85 -19.68
N ASP A 318 -19.95 44.44 -20.09
CA ASP A 318 -19.13 45.18 -21.04
C ASP A 318 -19.73 45.21 -22.46
N LEU A 319 -20.34 44.10 -22.91
CA LEU A 319 -21.04 44.03 -24.19
C LEU A 319 -22.33 44.84 -24.20
N ALA A 320 -22.98 45.00 -23.04
CA ALA A 320 -24.19 45.80 -22.86
C ALA A 320 -23.91 47.31 -22.79
N LYS A 321 -22.66 47.74 -22.55
CA LYS A 321 -22.28 49.15 -22.60
C LYS A 321 -22.41 49.66 -24.04
N PRO A 322 -23.09 50.79 -24.28
CA PRO A 322 -23.15 51.37 -25.62
C PRO A 322 -21.73 51.70 -26.09
N LYS A 323 -21.39 51.33 -27.33
CA LYS A 323 -20.14 51.77 -27.95
C LYS A 323 -20.15 53.30 -27.98
N GLU A 324 -19.38 53.94 -27.09
CA GLU A 324 -19.12 55.36 -27.23
C GLU A 324 -18.45 55.57 -28.58
N SER A 325 -19.16 56.27 -29.46
CA SER A 325 -18.66 56.80 -30.70
C SER A 325 -17.31 57.47 -30.41
N GLN A 326 -16.23 56.98 -31.02
CA GLN A 326 -15.03 57.78 -31.15
C GLN A 326 -15.36 58.99 -32.04
N GLU A 327 -15.93 60.03 -31.45
CA GLU A 327 -15.91 61.38 -32.02
C GLU A 327 -14.50 61.93 -31.85
N HIS A 328 -13.69 61.83 -32.91
CA HIS A 328 -12.51 62.68 -33.07
C HIS A 328 -12.94 63.92 -33.85
N PRO A 329 -12.93 65.12 -33.25
CA PRO A 329 -13.43 66.33 -33.89
C PRO A 329 -12.47 66.80 -35.00
N ARG A 330 -13.04 67.08 -36.18
CA ARG A 330 -12.37 67.85 -37.24
C ARG A 330 -12.50 69.35 -36.96
N HIS A 331 -11.37 70.07 -36.96
CA HIS A 331 -11.08 71.28 -37.78
C HIS A 331 -9.78 71.95 -37.27
N ARG A 332 -8.69 71.96 -38.08
CA ARG A 332 -8.05 73.14 -38.74
C ARG A 332 -7.76 74.31 -37.80
N HIS A 333 -6.56 74.87 -37.65
CA HIS A 333 -5.41 75.14 -38.54
C HIS A 333 -4.25 75.61 -37.61
N LEU A 334 -2.96 75.31 -37.80
CA LEU A 334 -2.02 75.97 -38.72
C LEU A 334 -0.62 75.34 -38.61
N ARG A 335 -0.03 75.11 -39.79
CA ARG A 335 1.38 75.21 -40.24
C ARG A 335 2.59 75.02 -39.30
N ASP A 336 3.54 74.30 -39.91
CA ASP A 336 5.01 74.38 -39.84
C ASP A 336 5.74 73.65 -38.70
N ARG A 337 6.20 72.43 -39.00
CA ARG A 337 7.65 72.11 -39.05
C ARG A 337 7.92 70.72 -39.63
N GLN A 338 8.76 70.70 -40.67
CA GLN A 338 9.45 69.52 -41.19
C GLN A 338 10.43 68.95 -40.13
N GLY A 339 10.60 67.63 -40.09
CA GLY A 339 11.88 67.01 -39.68
C GLY A 339 11.83 65.68 -38.92
N ARG A 340 12.06 64.58 -39.66
CA ARG A 340 12.83 63.35 -39.32
C ARG A 340 12.55 62.53 -38.04
N GLY A 341 12.12 61.27 -38.26
CA GLY A 341 12.85 60.04 -37.85
C GLY A 341 12.77 59.56 -36.38
N PRO A 342 12.88 58.24 -36.11
CA PRO A 342 12.16 57.57 -35.01
C PRO A 342 12.98 57.26 -33.74
N ASP A 343 12.20 57.07 -32.65
CA ASP A 343 12.37 56.42 -31.32
C ASP A 343 13.57 55.46 -31.06
N PRO A 344 14.03 55.29 -29.78
CA PRO A 344 13.30 54.43 -28.82
C PRO A 344 13.31 54.76 -27.31
N VAL A 345 12.17 54.46 -26.69
CA VAL A 345 11.89 53.64 -25.48
C VAL A 345 12.88 53.69 -24.29
N VAL A 346 12.41 54.26 -23.17
CA VAL A 346 13.01 54.17 -21.83
C VAL A 346 12.31 53.08 -20.99
N ARG A 347 13.10 52.12 -20.47
CA ARG A 347 12.73 51.19 -19.39
C ARG A 347 12.72 51.89 -18.03
N ARG A 348 11.75 51.57 -17.17
CA ARG A 348 11.89 51.64 -15.70
C ARG A 348 11.35 50.35 -15.08
N GLN A 349 12.26 49.47 -14.68
CA GLN A 349 12.09 48.44 -13.65
C GLN A 349 12.67 49.04 -12.38
N ASP A 350 11.85 49.35 -11.38
CA ASP A 350 12.28 49.58 -9.99
C ASP A 350 11.03 49.48 -9.12
N GLY A 351 10.84 48.35 -8.43
CA GLY A 351 9.67 48.15 -7.58
C GLY A 351 9.46 46.75 -7.02
N ILE A 352 10.24 45.75 -7.44
CA ILE A 352 10.05 44.35 -7.03
C ILE A 352 11.06 43.93 -5.94
N GLU A 353 12.22 44.56 -5.83
CA GLU A 353 13.26 44.14 -4.86
C GLU A 353 12.91 44.44 -3.41
N HIS A 354 12.13 45.49 -3.13
CA HIS A 354 11.83 45.87 -1.74
C HIS A 354 10.82 44.98 -1.00
N ARG A 355 10.05 44.13 -1.71
CA ARG A 355 9.09 43.22 -1.05
C ARG A 355 9.69 41.87 -0.67
N HIS A 356 10.82 41.50 -1.26
CA HIS A 356 11.42 40.19 -1.02
C HIS A 356 12.25 40.14 0.29
N GLU A 357 12.87 41.26 0.68
CA GLU A 357 13.65 41.33 1.94
C GLU A 357 12.77 41.38 3.20
N GLN A 358 11.54 41.91 3.11
CA GLN A 358 10.64 41.99 4.25
C GLN A 358 10.09 40.60 4.65
N ALA A 359 9.81 39.75 3.65
CA ALA A 359 9.28 38.40 3.87
C ALA A 359 10.32 37.42 4.45
N GLU A 360 11.62 37.62 4.18
CA GLU A 360 12.68 36.79 4.76
C GLU A 360 13.01 37.12 6.22
N ARG A 361 12.75 38.37 6.67
CA ARG A 361 12.94 38.75 8.07
C ARG A 361 11.88 38.13 8.99
N ASP A 362 10.64 38.05 8.54
CA ASP A 362 9.54 37.47 9.34
C ASP A 362 9.66 35.95 9.51
N ARG A 363 10.24 35.24 8.52
CA ARG A 363 10.52 33.80 8.65
C ARG A 363 11.61 33.47 9.67
N ARG A 364 12.53 34.39 9.98
CA ARG A 364 13.64 34.14 10.92
C ARG A 364 13.25 34.34 12.39
N GLN A 365 12.14 35.00 12.71
CA GLN A 365 11.69 35.19 14.10
C GLN A 365 10.90 34.01 14.68
N VAL A 366 10.31 33.15 13.85
CA VAL A 366 9.42 32.05 14.32
C VAL A 366 10.18 30.82 14.84
N HIS A 367 11.50 30.74 14.67
CA HIS A 367 12.31 29.55 15.03
C HIS A 367 13.15 29.65 16.32
N ARG A 368 12.77 30.51 17.29
CA ARG A 368 13.40 30.50 18.62
C ARG A 368 12.39 30.38 19.76
N HIS A 369 11.90 29.16 20.01
CA HIS A 369 11.63 28.65 21.36
C HIS A 369 11.21 27.16 21.32
N PRO A 370 11.94 26.24 21.98
CA PRO A 370 11.41 24.93 22.34
C PRO A 370 11.17 24.85 23.85
N GLY A 371 10.00 24.36 24.28
CA GLY A 371 9.80 24.08 25.70
C GLY A 371 8.40 23.63 26.12
N ARG A 372 8.32 22.35 26.49
CA ARG A 372 7.40 21.70 27.44
C ARG A 372 5.92 21.56 27.08
N LEU A 373 5.51 20.30 26.89
CA LEU A 373 4.21 19.81 27.33
C LEU A 373 4.45 18.60 28.26
N ASP A 374 4.06 18.81 29.51
CA ASP A 374 4.05 17.84 30.60
C ASP A 374 2.90 16.84 30.42
N HIS A 375 3.17 15.57 30.70
CA HIS A 375 2.17 14.56 31.05
C HIS A 375 1.71 14.76 32.50
N PRO A 376 0.48 14.34 32.83
CA PRO A 376 0.35 13.52 34.02
C PRO A 376 -0.53 12.28 33.82
N TYR A 377 0.01 11.15 34.26
CA TYR A 377 -0.72 9.98 34.72
C TYR A 377 -1.16 10.19 36.18
N GLY A 378 -2.33 9.67 36.55
CA GLY A 378 -2.56 9.13 37.90
C GLY A 378 -3.93 9.40 38.54
N GLY A 379 -4.67 8.31 38.83
CA GLY A 379 -5.43 8.21 40.08
C GLY A 379 -6.82 7.57 40.05
N ALA A 380 -6.87 6.30 40.49
CA ALA A 380 -7.89 5.66 41.34
C ALA A 380 -9.35 5.48 40.84
N ALA A 381 -9.74 4.21 40.60
CA ALA A 381 -10.60 3.40 41.48
C ALA A 381 -10.58 1.93 41.01
#